data_AF-A0AAV1R0M3-F1
#
_entry.id   AF-A0AAV1R0M3-F1
#
_cell.length_a   1.000
_cell.length_b   1.000
_cell.length_c   1.000
_cell.angle_alpha   90.00
_cell.angle_beta   90.00
_cell.angle_gamma   90.00
#
_symmetry.space_group_name_H-M   'P 1'
#
loop_
_entity.id
_entity.type
_entity.pdbx_description
1 polymer ?
#
loop_
_entity_poly.entity_id
_entity_poly.type
_entity_poly.pdbx_seq_one_letter_code
_entity_poly.pdbx_strand_id
1 'polypeptide(L)'
;MKRGRFVKNSIAFVGLVISICCLLVITVSVLRLPEVSLRNNVTGSYRTIRNRKVSRDEAIGKFGEMMIEMLPADLAFTVFVPSEKAFERDLRLRVNDSLVEEKRNDTYAVVSRILGFSAVPRTLSSATMPSGKEVFYDSLSGFTLYILKDVDGMLVVNRIRSEKVDLRRREIVVHIMDGVIMDAEFEQAVQPDYTE
;
A
#
# COMPACT_ATOMS: atom_id res chain seq x y z
N MET A 1 25.03 48.99 46.12
CA MET A 1 25.88 48.04 45.35
C MET A 1 25.32 46.65 45.62
N LYS A 2 25.00 45.74 44.68
CA LYS A 2 25.43 45.46 43.31
C LYS A 2 24.20 44.99 42.50
N ARG A 3 24.00 45.55 41.29
CA ARG A 3 22.89 45.21 40.37
C ARG A 3 23.38 44.06 39.47
N GLY A 4 22.72 42.91 39.56
CA GLY A 4 23.17 41.62 38.99
C GLY A 4 23.21 41.58 37.46
N ARG A 5 24.28 40.95 36.95
CA ARG A 5 24.71 40.80 35.54
C ARG A 5 23.86 39.77 34.74
N PHE A 6 22.53 39.89 34.70
CA PHE A 6 21.71 38.84 34.05
C PHE A 6 21.39 39.02 32.56
N VAL A 7 21.78 40.14 31.93
CA VAL A 7 21.23 40.50 30.60
C VAL A 7 22.22 40.36 29.42
N LYS A 8 23.44 39.86 29.62
CA LYS A 8 24.44 39.76 28.53
C LYS A 8 24.40 38.46 27.72
N ASN A 9 23.71 37.43 28.20
CA ASN A 9 23.70 36.11 27.58
C ASN A 9 22.31 35.68 27.11
N SER A 10 21.37 36.60 26.89
CA SER A 10 20.00 36.29 26.46
C SER A 10 19.97 35.51 25.14
N ILE A 11 20.84 35.87 24.20
CA ILE A 11 20.98 35.16 22.91
C ILE A 11 21.53 33.75 23.11
N ALA A 12 22.55 33.60 23.96
CA ALA A 12 23.11 32.28 24.29
C ALA A 12 22.10 31.40 25.04
N PHE A 13 21.28 32.00 25.90
CA PHE A 13 20.19 31.32 26.62
C PHE A 13 19.09 30.85 25.67
N VAL A 14 18.66 31.70 24.74
CA VAL A 14 17.68 31.31 23.70
C VAL A 14 18.25 30.21 22.81
N GLY A 15 19.52 30.29 22.40
CA GLY A 15 20.19 29.24 21.63
C GLY A 15 20.26 27.91 22.37
N LEU A 16 20.55 27.94 23.68
CA LEU A 16 20.56 26.74 24.53
C LEU A 16 19.17 26.10 24.62
N VAL A 17 18.12 26.91 24.81
CA VAL A 17 16.74 26.43 24.90
C VAL A 17 16.30 25.79 23.57
N ILE A 18 16.59 26.44 22.44
CA ILE A 18 16.29 25.88 21.11
C ILE A 18 17.03 24.57 20.89
N SER A 19 18.32 24.50 21.25
CA SER A 19 19.12 23.27 21.13
C SER A 19 18.54 22.12 21.95
N ILE A 20 18.13 22.39 23.20
CA ILE A 20 17.48 21.39 24.07
C ILE A 20 16.15 20.93 23.47
N CYS A 21 15.32 21.86 22.97
CA CYS A 21 14.05 21.50 22.31
C CYS A 21 14.28 20.64 21.06
N CYS A 22 15.26 20.98 20.22
CA CYS A 22 15.62 20.17 19.06
C CYS A 22 16.08 18.77 19.46
N LEU A 23 16.92 18.64 20.48
CA LEU A 23 17.35 17.35 20.99
C LEU A 23 16.17 16.53 21.54
N LEU A 24 15.23 17.16 22.26
CA LEU A 24 14.03 16.50 22.77
C LEU A 24 13.11 16.02 21.63
N VAL A 25 12.94 16.81 20.57
CA VAL A 25 12.16 16.39 19.40
C VAL A 25 12.83 15.22 18.70
N ILE A 26 14.17 15.24 18.55
CA ILE A 26 14.93 14.14 17.95
C ILE A 26 14.82 12.88 18.83
N THR A 27 14.97 12.99 20.14
CA THR A 27 14.87 11.82 21.04
C THR A 27 13.46 11.25 21.05
N VAL A 28 12.41 12.08 21.10
CA VAL A 28 11.02 11.61 20.99
C VAL A 28 10.76 10.95 19.63
N SER A 29 11.33 11.48 18.55
CA SER A 29 11.20 10.90 17.20
C SER A 29 11.92 9.55 17.10
N VAL A 30 13.10 9.42 17.70
CA VAL A 30 13.87 8.15 17.76
C VAL A 30 13.20 7.12 18.69
N LEU A 31 12.63 7.56 19.82
CA LEU A 31 11.91 6.69 20.76
C LEU A 31 10.50 6.30 20.28
N ARG A 32 9.96 6.98 19.26
CA ARG A 32 8.69 6.64 18.59
C ARG A 32 8.86 5.68 17.42
N LEU A 33 10.11 5.33 17.05
CA LEU A 33 10.36 4.19 16.16
C LEU A 33 10.22 2.89 16.98
N PRO A 34 9.44 1.90 16.52
CA PRO A 34 9.40 0.61 17.17
C PRO A 34 10.80 -0.01 17.08
N GLU A 35 11.35 -0.40 18.23
CA GLU A 35 12.63 -1.09 18.34
C GLU A 35 12.64 -2.30 17.39
N VAL A 36 13.53 -2.26 16.38
CA VAL A 36 13.95 -3.46 15.66
C VAL A 36 14.75 -4.30 16.66
N SER A 37 14.04 -5.19 17.35
CA SER A 37 14.65 -6.15 18.28
C SER A 37 15.72 -6.99 17.56
N LEU A 38 16.95 -6.88 18.07
CA LEU A 38 18.06 -7.72 17.67
C LEU A 38 17.82 -9.14 18.18
N ARG A 39 17.45 -10.01 17.24
CA ARG A 39 17.73 -11.46 17.16
C ARG A 39 18.44 -12.06 18.39
N ASN A 40 17.68 -12.83 19.18
CA ASN A 40 18.20 -13.95 19.94
C ASN A 40 17.47 -15.24 19.53
N ASN A 41 18.23 -16.19 19.00
CA ASN A 41 17.78 -17.51 18.58
C ASN A 41 17.63 -18.43 19.81
N VAL A 42 16.43 -18.92 20.12
CA VAL A 42 16.22 -20.23 20.78
C VAL A 42 14.93 -20.88 20.27
N THR A 43 15.13 -21.88 19.42
CA THR A 43 14.41 -23.16 19.29
C THR A 43 12.90 -23.24 19.59
N GLY A 44 12.09 -23.44 18.54
CA GLY A 44 10.70 -23.90 18.69
C GLY A 44 9.90 -24.06 17.39
N SER A 45 9.75 -25.32 16.94
CA SER A 45 8.73 -25.83 16.00
C SER A 45 8.85 -25.47 14.49
N TYR A 46 9.71 -26.21 13.79
CA TYR A 46 9.63 -26.39 12.34
C TYR A 46 8.58 -27.45 12.00
N ARG A 47 7.33 -27.06 11.69
CA ARG A 47 6.43 -27.83 10.77
C ARG A 47 5.03 -27.19 10.59
N THR A 48 4.93 -25.98 10.05
CA THR A 48 3.65 -25.53 9.40
C THR A 48 3.78 -24.38 8.39
N ILE A 49 4.92 -23.68 8.28
CA ILE A 49 4.99 -22.40 7.54
C ILE A 49 5.15 -22.57 6.01
N ARG A 50 5.71 -23.70 5.54
CA ARG A 50 6.09 -23.83 4.12
C ARG A 50 4.88 -23.89 3.16
N ASN A 51 3.76 -24.50 3.56
CA ASN A 51 2.56 -24.56 2.70
C ASN A 51 1.83 -23.22 2.57
N ARG A 52 1.81 -22.39 3.64
CA ARG A 52 1.03 -21.15 3.65
C ARG A 52 1.67 -20.00 2.87
N LYS A 53 2.99 -20.09 2.61
CA LYS A 53 3.72 -19.09 1.81
C LYS A 53 3.53 -19.33 0.31
N VAL A 54 3.59 -20.59 -0.13
CA VAL A 54 3.38 -20.99 -1.54
C VAL A 54 1.95 -20.66 -2.01
N SER A 55 0.94 -20.88 -1.17
CA SER A 55 -0.47 -20.61 -1.52
C SER A 55 -0.83 -19.11 -1.58
N ARG A 56 -0.03 -18.23 -0.96
CA ARG A 56 -0.30 -16.78 -0.96
C ARG A 56 0.27 -16.11 -2.22
N ASP A 57 1.44 -16.55 -2.68
CA ASP A 57 2.06 -16.06 -3.92
C ASP A 57 1.25 -16.43 -5.16
N GLU A 58 0.65 -17.61 -5.18
CA GLU A 58 -0.26 -18.02 -6.25
C GLU A 58 -1.55 -17.18 -6.28
N ALA A 59 -1.99 -16.64 -5.14
CA ALA A 59 -3.23 -15.88 -5.05
C ALA A 59 -3.13 -14.45 -5.61
N ILE A 60 -1.93 -13.86 -5.62
CA ILE A 60 -1.72 -12.47 -6.08
C ILE A 60 -1.55 -12.40 -7.60
N GLY A 61 -1.05 -13.47 -8.23
CA GLY A 61 -0.81 -13.48 -9.67
C GLY A 61 0.43 -12.69 -10.07
N LYS A 62 0.79 -12.75 -11.36
CA LYS A 62 2.07 -12.17 -11.85
C LYS A 62 2.01 -10.65 -11.94
N PHE A 63 0.90 -10.11 -12.44
CA PHE A 63 0.71 -8.66 -12.50
C PHE A 63 0.57 -8.04 -11.12
N GLY A 64 -0.09 -8.74 -10.18
CA GLY A 64 -0.17 -8.30 -8.80
C GLY A 64 1.18 -8.21 -8.09
N GLU A 65 2.05 -9.21 -8.28
CA GLU A 65 3.42 -9.14 -7.74
C GLU A 65 4.21 -7.99 -8.39
N MET A 66 4.04 -7.74 -9.69
CA MET A 66 4.64 -6.58 -10.37
C MET A 66 4.19 -5.25 -9.75
N MET A 67 2.90 -5.09 -9.44
CA MET A 67 2.39 -3.90 -8.75
C MET A 67 3.06 -3.69 -7.38
N ILE A 68 3.22 -4.77 -6.62
CA ILE A 68 3.79 -4.73 -5.26
C ILE A 68 5.29 -4.41 -5.31
N GLU A 69 6.01 -4.93 -6.31
CA GLU A 69 7.44 -4.66 -6.52
C GLU A 69 7.74 -3.20 -6.87
N MET A 70 6.77 -2.46 -7.44
CA MET A 70 6.88 -1.03 -7.71
C MET A 70 6.79 -0.16 -6.45
N LEU A 71 6.31 -0.70 -5.33
CA LEU A 71 6.12 0.04 -4.08
C LEU A 71 7.34 -0.10 -3.15
N PRO A 72 7.65 0.94 -2.35
CA PRO A 72 8.68 0.85 -1.32
C PRO A 72 8.24 -0.14 -0.22
N ALA A 73 9.10 -1.11 0.05
CA ALA A 73 8.78 -2.27 0.86
C ALA A 73 8.66 -2.02 2.36
N ASP A 74 9.19 -0.90 2.83
CA ASP A 74 9.28 -0.45 4.22
C ASP A 74 8.17 0.52 4.60
N LEU A 75 7.33 0.93 3.66
CA LEU A 75 6.20 1.82 3.89
C LEU A 75 4.87 1.09 3.93
N ALA A 76 3.95 1.63 4.72
CA ALA A 76 2.61 1.10 4.87
C ALA A 76 1.74 1.45 3.66
N PHE A 77 1.34 0.42 2.90
CA PHE A 77 0.40 0.55 1.78
C PHE A 77 -0.75 -0.42 1.90
N THR A 78 -1.86 -0.07 1.26
CA THR A 78 -2.91 -1.02 0.89
C THR A 78 -3.07 -0.99 -0.61
N VAL A 79 -3.07 -2.15 -1.26
CA VAL A 79 -3.21 -2.28 -2.70
C VAL A 79 -4.41 -3.16 -3.02
N PHE A 80 -5.33 -2.63 -3.81
CA PHE A 80 -6.48 -3.33 -4.37
C PHE A 80 -6.08 -3.94 -5.72
N VAL A 81 -5.49 -5.14 -5.68
CA VAL A 81 -4.91 -5.81 -6.84
C VAL A 81 -6.02 -6.52 -7.63
N PRO A 82 -6.20 -6.27 -8.94
CA PRO A 82 -7.11 -7.07 -9.75
C PRO A 82 -6.68 -8.54 -9.78
N SER A 83 -7.64 -9.46 -9.78
CA SER A 83 -7.35 -10.88 -10.00
C SER A 83 -6.80 -11.08 -11.41
N GLU A 84 -6.07 -12.18 -11.65
CA GLU A 84 -5.54 -12.50 -12.98
C GLU A 84 -6.67 -12.56 -14.04
N LYS A 85 -7.86 -13.01 -13.63
CA LYS A 85 -9.06 -13.02 -14.47
C LYS A 85 -9.55 -11.61 -14.79
N ALA A 86 -9.51 -10.69 -13.82
CA ALA A 86 -9.87 -9.29 -14.05
C ALA A 86 -8.86 -8.60 -14.97
N PHE A 87 -7.57 -8.85 -14.80
CA PHE A 87 -6.53 -8.36 -15.72
C PHE A 87 -6.77 -8.84 -17.16
N GLU A 88 -7.08 -10.12 -17.33
CA GLU A 88 -7.37 -10.69 -18.65
C GLU A 88 -8.67 -10.12 -19.25
N ARG A 89 -9.74 -10.06 -18.44
CA ARG A 89 -11.07 -9.64 -18.89
C ARG A 89 -11.13 -8.15 -19.22
N ASP A 90 -10.60 -7.31 -18.34
CA ASP A 90 -10.81 -5.87 -18.38
C ASP A 90 -9.66 -5.13 -19.10
N LEU A 91 -8.44 -5.69 -19.10
CA LEU A 91 -7.26 -5.08 -19.74
C LEU A 91 -6.65 -5.94 -20.86
N ARG A 92 -7.18 -7.15 -21.13
CA ARG A 92 -6.63 -8.10 -22.11
C ARG A 92 -5.16 -8.45 -21.86
N LEU A 93 -4.72 -8.33 -20.61
CA LEU A 93 -3.36 -8.70 -20.21
C LEU A 93 -3.33 -10.18 -19.86
N ARG A 94 -2.49 -10.93 -20.56
CA ARG A 94 -2.25 -12.35 -20.32
C ARG A 94 -0.77 -12.55 -20.04
N VAL A 95 -0.45 -13.27 -18.97
CA VAL A 95 0.95 -13.50 -18.56
C VAL A 95 1.84 -13.97 -19.72
N ASN A 96 1.35 -14.90 -20.55
CA ASN A 96 2.12 -15.49 -21.64
C ASN A 96 2.39 -14.51 -22.80
N ASP A 97 1.50 -13.54 -23.03
CA ASP A 97 1.57 -12.64 -24.20
C ASP A 97 2.11 -11.26 -23.82
N SER A 98 1.77 -10.78 -22.62
CA SER A 98 2.08 -9.44 -22.12
C SER A 98 3.48 -9.32 -21.52
N LEU A 99 4.11 -10.43 -21.12
CA LEU A 99 5.47 -10.42 -20.55
C LEU A 99 6.58 -10.72 -21.57
N VAL A 100 6.24 -10.83 -22.86
CA VAL A 100 7.23 -10.88 -23.95
C VAL A 100 7.96 -9.54 -24.02
N GLU A 101 9.28 -9.55 -24.30
CA GLU A 101 10.15 -8.36 -24.21
C GLU A 101 9.59 -7.13 -24.95
N GLU A 102 9.01 -7.33 -26.13
CA GLU A 102 8.43 -6.27 -26.96
C GLU A 102 7.25 -5.56 -26.28
N LYS A 103 6.39 -6.29 -25.57
CA LYS A 103 5.15 -5.79 -24.95
C LYS A 103 5.29 -5.48 -23.46
N ARG A 104 6.46 -5.77 -22.88
CA ARG A 104 6.72 -5.64 -21.45
C ARG A 104 6.63 -4.19 -20.99
N ASN A 105 7.09 -3.24 -21.80
CA ASN A 105 7.04 -1.82 -21.47
C ASN A 105 5.61 -1.29 -21.42
N ASP A 106 4.79 -1.64 -22.41
CA ASP A 106 3.38 -1.26 -22.46
C ASP A 106 2.61 -1.87 -21.28
N THR A 107 2.88 -3.14 -21.00
CA THR A 107 2.33 -3.84 -19.84
C THR A 107 2.72 -3.16 -18.53
N TYR A 108 3.99 -2.78 -18.38
CA TYR A 108 4.45 -2.05 -17.21
C TYR A 108 3.76 -0.68 -17.07
N ALA A 109 3.57 0.04 -18.18
CA ALA A 109 2.85 1.30 -18.19
C ALA A 109 1.39 1.13 -17.73
N VAL A 110 0.68 0.12 -18.24
CA VAL A 110 -0.69 -0.21 -17.81
C VAL A 110 -0.73 -0.59 -16.34
N VAL A 111 0.13 -1.52 -15.90
CA VAL A 111 0.15 -2.00 -14.51
C VAL A 111 0.51 -0.87 -13.53
N SER A 112 1.47 -0.01 -13.86
CA SER A 112 1.82 1.14 -13.03
C SER A 112 0.68 2.16 -12.93
N ARG A 113 -0.09 2.36 -14.01
CA ARG A 113 -1.26 3.24 -14.01
C ARG A 113 -2.38 2.68 -13.13
N ILE A 114 -2.65 1.39 -13.22
CA ILE A 114 -3.59 0.70 -12.33
C ILE A 114 -3.14 0.76 -10.87
N LEU A 115 -1.86 0.59 -10.59
CA LEU A 115 -1.31 0.77 -9.24
C LEU A 115 -1.58 2.18 -8.71
N GLY A 116 -1.43 3.20 -9.55
CA GLY A 116 -1.75 4.59 -9.21
C GLY A 116 -3.18 4.75 -8.71
N PHE A 117 -4.16 4.13 -9.39
CA PHE A 117 -5.57 4.21 -9.01
C PHE A 117 -5.96 3.35 -7.81
N SER A 118 -5.25 2.25 -7.56
CA SER A 118 -5.68 1.18 -6.66
C SER A 118 -4.86 1.05 -5.37
N ALA A 119 -3.81 1.86 -5.19
CA ALA A 119 -3.00 1.86 -3.99
C ALA A 119 -3.27 3.07 -3.09
N VAL A 120 -3.39 2.85 -1.79
CA VAL A 120 -3.55 3.89 -0.76
C VAL A 120 -2.30 3.88 0.13
N PRO A 121 -1.66 5.03 0.42
CA PRO A 121 -0.46 5.13 1.24
C PRO A 121 -0.74 5.00 2.75
N ARG A 122 -1.46 3.95 3.13
CA ARG A 122 -1.73 3.55 4.53
C ARG A 122 -2.21 2.11 4.60
N THR A 123 -2.12 1.50 5.78
CA THR A 123 -2.69 0.19 6.04
C THR A 123 -4.19 0.27 6.28
N LEU A 124 -4.97 -0.49 5.50
CA LEU A 124 -6.41 -0.68 5.60
C LEU A 124 -6.68 -2.18 5.61
N SER A 125 -7.07 -2.70 6.77
CA SER A 125 -7.48 -4.09 6.91
C SER A 125 -9.00 -4.22 6.97
N SER A 126 -9.55 -5.30 6.41
CA SER A 126 -10.98 -5.60 6.47
C SER A 126 -11.47 -5.73 7.92
N ALA A 127 -10.61 -6.17 8.86
CA ALA A 127 -10.93 -6.25 10.28
C ALA A 127 -11.17 -4.88 10.93
N THR A 128 -10.46 -3.84 10.48
CA THR A 128 -10.57 -2.48 11.01
C THR A 128 -11.67 -1.65 10.35
N MET A 129 -12.21 -2.12 9.22
CA MET A 129 -13.24 -1.40 8.48
C MET A 129 -14.62 -1.52 9.15
N PRO A 130 -15.35 -0.41 9.32
CA PRO A 130 -16.70 -0.44 9.87
C PRO A 130 -17.63 -1.18 8.90
N SER A 131 -18.45 -2.08 9.44
CA SER A 131 -19.39 -2.86 8.62
C SER A 131 -20.56 -1.97 8.20
N GLY A 132 -20.97 -2.05 6.93
CA GLY A 132 -22.14 -1.31 6.42
C GLY A 132 -21.98 0.21 6.34
N LYS A 133 -20.78 0.76 6.60
CA LYS A 133 -20.47 2.18 6.46
C LYS A 133 -19.42 2.37 5.38
N GLU A 134 -19.72 3.22 4.41
CA GLU A 134 -18.76 3.63 3.40
C GLU A 134 -17.73 4.60 3.98
N VAL A 135 -16.48 4.39 3.61
CA VAL A 135 -15.35 5.29 3.89
C VAL A 135 -14.68 5.64 2.57
N PHE A 136 -13.97 6.76 2.54
CA PHE A 136 -13.27 7.20 1.34
C PHE A 136 -11.79 7.50 1.64
N TYR A 137 -10.94 7.19 0.66
CA TYR A 137 -9.52 7.52 0.69
C TYR A 137 -9.04 7.87 -0.71
N ASP A 138 -8.06 8.76 -0.81
CA ASP A 138 -7.41 9.04 -2.08
C ASP A 138 -6.32 8.00 -2.33
N SER A 139 -6.29 7.50 -3.57
CA SER A 139 -5.23 6.63 -4.07
C SER A 139 -3.95 7.43 -4.36
N LEU A 140 -2.89 6.72 -4.77
CA LEU A 140 -1.61 7.32 -5.18
C LEU A 140 -1.76 8.36 -6.30
N SER A 141 -2.71 8.19 -7.22
CA SER A 141 -2.99 9.14 -8.30
C SER A 141 -3.94 10.27 -7.89
N GLY A 142 -4.43 10.27 -6.65
CA GLY A 142 -5.49 11.19 -6.19
C GLY A 142 -6.91 10.75 -6.58
N PHE A 143 -7.07 9.57 -7.20
CA PHE A 143 -8.39 9.01 -7.50
C PHE A 143 -9.06 8.52 -6.20
N THR A 144 -10.28 8.99 -5.95
CA THR A 144 -11.02 8.67 -4.72
C THR A 144 -11.58 7.25 -4.76
N LEU A 145 -11.26 6.48 -3.72
CA LEU A 145 -11.73 5.13 -3.49
C LEU A 145 -12.82 5.13 -2.41
N TYR A 146 -14.03 4.76 -2.80
CA TYR A 146 -15.18 4.51 -1.93
C TYR A 146 -15.18 3.04 -1.52
N ILE A 147 -14.96 2.78 -0.24
CA ILE A 147 -14.76 1.44 0.31
C ILE A 147 -15.89 1.13 1.27
N LEU A 148 -16.56 0.00 1.03
CA LEU A 148 -17.58 -0.57 1.89
C LEU A 148 -17.18 -1.99 2.29
N LYS A 149 -17.41 -2.36 3.55
CA LYS A 149 -17.34 -3.76 3.97
C LYS A 149 -18.73 -4.38 3.89
N ASP A 150 -18.87 -5.41 3.06
CA ASP A 150 -20.12 -6.15 2.89
C ASP A 150 -20.41 -7.09 4.07
N VAL A 151 -21.57 -7.76 4.03
CA VAL A 151 -22.03 -8.67 5.08
C VAL A 151 -21.18 -9.93 5.22
N ASP A 152 -20.47 -10.32 4.16
CA ASP A 152 -19.56 -11.47 4.13
C ASP A 152 -18.16 -11.09 4.64
N GLY A 153 -17.95 -9.81 4.96
CA GLY A 153 -16.68 -9.26 5.40
C GLY A 153 -15.72 -8.94 4.25
N MET A 154 -16.18 -9.03 3.00
CA MET A 154 -15.42 -8.65 1.82
C MET A 154 -15.47 -7.14 1.62
N LEU A 155 -14.44 -6.59 1.01
CA LEU A 155 -14.40 -5.18 0.63
C LEU A 155 -15.02 -5.01 -0.75
N VAL A 156 -15.87 -4.00 -0.88
CA VAL A 156 -16.37 -3.46 -2.15
C VAL A 156 -15.75 -2.09 -2.32
N VAL A 157 -14.97 -1.90 -3.38
CA VAL A 157 -14.27 -0.65 -3.69
C VAL A 157 -14.74 -0.13 -5.03
N ASN A 158 -15.33 1.06 -5.07
CA ASN A 158 -15.89 1.65 -6.30
C ASN A 158 -16.80 0.68 -7.08
N ARG A 159 -17.67 -0.05 -6.37
CA ARG A 159 -18.58 -1.10 -6.88
C ARG A 159 -17.90 -2.41 -7.32
N ILE A 160 -16.58 -2.53 -7.19
CA ILE A 160 -15.84 -3.75 -7.48
C ILE A 160 -15.66 -4.55 -6.19
N ARG A 161 -16.09 -5.81 -6.19
CA ARG A 161 -16.00 -6.68 -5.02
C ARG A 161 -14.63 -7.37 -4.95
N SER A 162 -14.12 -7.55 -3.74
CA SER A 162 -12.93 -8.37 -3.49
C SER A 162 -13.25 -9.87 -3.52
N GLU A 163 -12.30 -10.66 -4.04
CA GLU A 163 -12.29 -12.13 -3.97
C GLU A 163 -11.54 -12.63 -2.73
N LYS A 164 -10.49 -11.90 -2.32
CA LYS A 164 -9.67 -12.20 -1.13
C LYS A 164 -9.28 -10.90 -0.46
N VAL A 165 -9.26 -10.90 0.87
CA VAL A 165 -8.89 -9.72 1.67
C VAL A 165 -7.72 -10.02 2.61
N ASP A 166 -7.03 -8.97 3.04
CA ASP A 166 -6.00 -9.00 4.09
C ASP A 166 -4.80 -9.92 3.79
N LEU A 167 -4.39 -10.06 2.53
CA LEU A 167 -3.14 -10.72 2.17
C LEU A 167 -1.97 -9.82 2.57
N ARG A 168 -1.01 -10.34 3.34
CA ARG A 168 0.13 -9.54 3.81
C ARG A 168 1.39 -9.79 2.98
N ARG A 169 2.04 -8.71 2.56
CA ARG A 169 3.33 -8.65 1.87
C ARG A 169 4.20 -7.58 2.53
N ARG A 170 5.06 -7.99 3.47
CA ARG A 170 5.84 -7.04 4.30
C ARG A 170 4.89 -6.05 5.01
N GLU A 171 5.08 -4.75 4.81
CA GLU A 171 4.21 -3.67 5.33
C GLU A 171 3.02 -3.33 4.41
N ILE A 172 2.87 -4.06 3.30
CA ILE A 172 1.79 -3.88 2.32
C ILE A 172 0.66 -4.88 2.61
N VAL A 173 -0.57 -4.37 2.69
CA VAL A 173 -1.80 -5.16 2.70
C VAL A 173 -2.37 -5.22 1.30
N VAL A 174 -2.75 -6.41 0.86
CA VAL A 174 -3.24 -6.69 -0.48
C VAL A 174 -4.64 -7.27 -0.38
N HIS A 175 -5.56 -6.70 -1.16
CA HIS A 175 -6.91 -7.23 -1.38
C HIS A 175 -7.04 -7.57 -2.86
N ILE A 176 -7.47 -8.79 -3.19
CA ILE A 176 -7.67 -9.23 -4.56
C ILE A 176 -9.08 -8.86 -5.00
N MET A 177 -9.21 -8.19 -6.16
CA MET A 177 -10.44 -7.62 -6.67
C MET A 177 -10.94 -8.37 -7.92
N ASP A 178 -12.24 -8.62 -8.01
CA ASP A 178 -12.89 -9.18 -9.22
C ASP A 178 -13.17 -8.09 -10.27
N GLY A 179 -12.19 -7.23 -10.51
CA GLY A 179 -12.29 -6.13 -11.44
C GLY A 179 -11.15 -5.16 -11.29
N VAL A 180 -11.01 -4.29 -12.28
CA VAL A 180 -9.95 -3.29 -12.30
C VAL A 180 -10.49 -1.92 -11.88
N ILE A 181 -9.87 -1.33 -10.86
CA ILE A 181 -10.19 0.02 -10.40
C ILE A 181 -9.40 1.01 -11.25
N MET A 182 -10.11 1.87 -11.99
CA MET A 182 -9.55 2.93 -12.83
C MET A 182 -10.54 4.08 -13.02
N ASP A 183 -10.08 5.20 -13.56
CA ASP A 183 -10.97 6.28 -14.01
C ASP A 183 -11.57 5.99 -15.40
N ALA A 184 -12.62 6.74 -15.75
CA ALA A 184 -13.34 6.54 -17.01
C ALA A 184 -12.49 6.90 -18.24
N GLU A 185 -11.53 7.82 -18.11
CA GLU A 185 -10.63 8.20 -19.20
C GLU A 185 -9.68 7.04 -19.55
N PHE A 186 -9.08 6.43 -18.54
CA PHE A 186 -8.22 5.27 -18.72
C PHE A 186 -9.03 4.05 -19.18
N GLU A 187 -10.24 3.86 -18.65
CA GLU A 187 -11.14 2.80 -19.12
C GLU A 187 -11.40 2.89 -20.62
N GLN A 188 -11.70 4.09 -21.13
CA GLN A 188 -11.89 4.30 -22.57
C GLN A 188 -10.62 4.03 -23.38
N ALA A 189 -9.44 4.37 -22.84
CA ALA A 189 -8.17 4.15 -23.54
C ALA A 189 -7.76 2.68 -23.64
N VAL A 190 -8.25 1.82 -22.72
CA VAL A 190 -7.96 0.37 -22.74
C VAL A 190 -9.13 -0.46 -23.29
N GLN A 191 -10.29 0.15 -23.49
CA GLN A 191 -11.41 -0.49 -24.17
C GLN A 191 -11.05 -0.79 -25.63
N PRO A 192 -11.54 -1.91 -26.18
CA PRO A 192 -11.39 -2.18 -27.60
C PRO A 192 -12.17 -1.15 -28.42
N ASP A 193 -11.60 -0.73 -29.54
CA ASP A 193 -12.39 -0.13 -30.61
C ASP A 193 -13.46 -1.16 -31.01
N TYR A 194 -14.73 -0.85 -30.73
CA TYR A 194 -15.86 -1.57 -31.31
C TYR A 194 -15.99 -1.14 -32.77
N THR A 195 -15.03 -1.51 -33.61
CA THR A 195 -15.13 -1.39 -35.06
C THR A 195 -15.17 -2.79 -35.65
N GLU A 196 -16.39 -3.32 -35.76
CA GLU A 196 -16.81 -4.19 -36.86
C GLU A 196 -17.91 -3.48 -37.64
#